data_AF-S4YAU2-F1
#
_entry.id   AF-S4YAU2-F1
#
_cell.length_a   1.000
_cell.length_b   1.000
_cell.length_c   1.000
_cell.angle_alpha   90.00
_cell.angle_beta   90.00
_cell.angle_gamma   90.00
#
_symmetry.space_group_name_H-M   'P 1'
#
loop_
_entity.id
_entity.type
_entity.pdbx_description
1 polymer ?
#
loop_
_entity_poly.entity_id
_entity_poly.type
_entity_poly.pdbx_seq_one_letter_code
_entity_poly.pdbx_strand_id
1 'polypeptide(L)'
;MASVIGGEAAFIGSLTELIELNWSAVDALRAALSRMSRPGDKSRLASFLSDHERHLEELAALAHELGDPPVESAVRPKLKSKALTNGMAGERAILEAMRHYEEDSCAAYERMISSREGLSDRARDFLRQSLAVERRHREWFAEQLDARQGLLLLPL
;
A
#
# COMPACT_ATOMS: atom_id res chain seq x y z
N MET A 1 -2.83 -5.18 34.54
CA MET A 1 -3.54 -6.00 33.55
C MET A 1 -4.34 -5.07 32.64
N ALA A 2 -3.64 -4.28 31.82
CA ALA A 2 -4.27 -3.57 30.72
C ALA A 2 -4.66 -4.63 29.69
N SER A 3 -5.94 -4.64 29.35
CA SER A 3 -6.71 -5.82 28.94
C SER A 3 -6.21 -6.45 27.63
N VAL A 4 -6.11 -7.78 27.59
CA VAL A 4 -5.93 -8.59 26.36
C VAL A 4 -6.92 -8.18 25.27
N ILE A 5 -8.13 -7.76 25.67
CA ILE A 5 -9.21 -7.24 24.82
C ILE A 5 -8.81 -5.93 24.11
N GLY A 6 -7.98 -5.08 24.74
CA GLY A 6 -7.50 -3.83 24.14
C GLY A 6 -6.44 -4.05 23.06
N GLY A 7 -5.59 -5.05 23.23
CA GLY A 7 -4.57 -5.41 22.24
C GLY A 7 -5.18 -6.05 20.99
N GLU A 8 -6.20 -6.89 21.16
CA GLU A 8 -6.92 -7.53 20.05
C GLU A 8 -7.68 -6.53 19.18
N ALA A 9 -8.45 -5.63 19.78
CA ALA A 9 -9.16 -4.57 19.05
C ALA A 9 -8.21 -3.62 18.30
N ALA A 10 -7.07 -3.25 18.91
CA ALA A 10 -6.05 -2.43 18.26
C ALA A 10 -5.40 -3.13 17.06
N PHE A 11 -5.20 -4.44 17.17
CA PHE A 11 -4.68 -5.24 16.07
C PHE A 11 -5.68 -5.36 14.92
N ILE A 12 -6.95 -5.68 15.20
CA ILE A 12 -8.01 -5.77 14.18
C ILE A 12 -8.15 -4.42 13.45
N GLY A 13 -8.08 -3.31 14.19
CA GLY A 13 -8.04 -1.97 13.60
C GLY A 13 -6.84 -1.76 12.67
N SER A 14 -5.65 -2.22 13.07
CA SER A 14 -4.42 -2.12 12.24
C SER A 14 -4.50 -2.97 10.97
N LEU A 15 -5.06 -4.19 11.07
CA LEU A 15 -5.28 -5.07 9.91
C LEU A 15 -6.31 -4.46 8.95
N THR A 16 -7.39 -3.89 9.48
CA THR A 16 -8.40 -3.18 8.68
C THR A 16 -7.77 -2.01 7.95
N GLU A 17 -6.98 -1.17 8.64
CA GLU A 17 -6.26 -0.06 8.02
C GLU A 17 -5.35 -0.53 6.88
N LEU A 18 -4.60 -1.63 7.06
CA LEU A 18 -3.74 -2.18 6.01
C LEU A 18 -4.52 -2.65 4.78
N ILE A 19 -5.67 -3.29 4.98
CA ILE A 19 -6.56 -3.70 3.89
C ILE A 19 -7.08 -2.47 3.13
N GLU A 20 -7.49 -1.43 3.85
CA GLU A 20 -7.96 -0.16 3.25
C GLU A 20 -6.88 0.54 2.42
N LEU A 21 -5.65 0.57 2.93
CA LEU A 21 -4.50 1.15 2.23
C LEU A 21 -4.18 0.37 0.95
N ASN A 22 -4.15 -0.96 1.00
CA ASN A 22 -3.91 -1.78 -0.19
C ASN A 22 -5.01 -1.62 -1.25
N TRP A 23 -6.28 -1.55 -0.87
CA TRP A 23 -7.37 -1.22 -1.81
C TRP A 23 -7.20 0.17 -2.43
N SER A 24 -6.78 1.15 -1.63
CA SER A 24 -6.50 2.51 -2.11
C SER A 24 -5.34 2.53 -3.11
N ALA A 25 -4.28 1.76 -2.86
CA ALA A 25 -3.15 1.61 -3.77
C ALA A 25 -3.58 0.95 -5.09
N VAL A 26 -4.39 -0.12 -5.04
CA VAL A 26 -4.96 -0.79 -6.23
C VAL A 26 -5.74 0.19 -7.10
N ASP A 27 -6.67 0.95 -6.51
CA ASP A 27 -7.48 1.92 -7.25
C ASP A 27 -6.61 3.07 -7.81
N ALA A 28 -5.62 3.54 -7.05
CA ALA A 28 -4.68 4.56 -7.49
C ALA A 28 -3.80 4.08 -8.66
N LEU A 29 -3.24 2.87 -8.59
CA LEU A 29 -2.41 2.27 -9.63
C LEU A 29 -3.18 2.04 -10.92
N ARG A 30 -4.41 1.51 -10.84
CA ARG A 30 -5.29 1.34 -12.01
C ARG A 30 -5.55 2.69 -12.70
N ALA A 31 -5.81 3.72 -11.91
CA ALA A 31 -6.01 5.06 -12.44
C ALA A 31 -4.71 5.70 -12.95
N ALA A 32 -3.54 5.41 -12.37
CA ALA A 32 -2.24 5.86 -12.84
C ALA A 32 -1.83 5.21 -14.18
N LEU A 33 -2.07 3.90 -14.35
CA LEU A 33 -1.73 3.14 -15.57
C LEU A 33 -2.28 3.77 -16.86
N SER A 34 -3.48 4.36 -16.80
CA SER A 34 -4.10 5.05 -17.93
C SER A 34 -3.50 6.43 -18.24
N ARG A 35 -2.77 7.02 -17.30
CA ARG A 35 -2.23 8.39 -17.36
C ARG A 35 -0.72 8.44 -17.62
N MET A 36 0.00 7.36 -17.32
CA MET A 36 1.41 7.24 -17.67
C MET A 36 1.60 7.13 -19.19
N SER A 37 2.74 7.59 -19.69
CA SER A 37 3.09 7.64 -21.10
C SER A 37 4.19 6.63 -21.43
N ARG A 38 5.21 6.54 -20.56
CA ARG A 38 6.38 5.66 -20.74
C ARG A 38 5.99 4.19 -20.58
N PRO A 39 6.23 3.31 -21.59
CA PRO A 39 5.89 1.89 -21.50
C PRO A 39 6.58 1.17 -20.34
N GLY A 40 7.83 1.52 -20.04
CA GLY A 40 8.58 0.94 -18.90
C GLY A 40 7.91 1.24 -17.57
N ASP A 41 7.47 2.48 -17.35
CA ASP A 41 6.76 2.89 -16.13
C ASP A 41 5.43 2.15 -16.01
N LYS A 42 4.66 2.04 -17.11
CA LYS A 42 3.41 1.27 -17.11
C LYS A 42 3.63 -0.19 -16.72
N SER A 43 4.64 -0.83 -17.30
CA SER A 43 4.98 -2.21 -16.98
C SER A 43 5.33 -2.36 -15.50
N ARG A 44 6.04 -1.39 -14.93
CA ARG A 44 6.40 -1.40 -13.52
C ARG A 44 5.19 -1.18 -12.61
N LEU A 45 4.34 -0.19 -12.90
CA LEU A 45 3.10 0.03 -12.14
C LEU A 45 2.16 -1.17 -12.21
N ALA A 46 2.11 -1.88 -13.35
CA ALA A 46 1.33 -3.11 -13.46
C ALA A 46 1.86 -4.21 -12.53
N SER A 47 3.18 -4.33 -12.37
CA SER A 47 3.76 -5.26 -11.38
C SER A 47 3.42 -4.89 -9.94
N PHE A 48 3.41 -3.59 -9.62
CA PHE A 48 3.02 -3.12 -8.28
C PHE A 48 1.55 -3.39 -8.00
N LEU A 49 0.69 -3.22 -9.00
CA LEU A 49 -0.73 -3.56 -8.90
C LEU A 49 -0.91 -5.04 -8.53
N SER A 50 -0.21 -5.94 -9.21
CA SER A 50 -0.26 -7.38 -8.89
C SER A 50 0.31 -7.70 -7.51
N ASP A 51 1.33 -6.97 -7.06
CA ASP A 51 1.88 -7.12 -5.71
C ASP A 51 0.84 -6.77 -4.63
N HIS A 52 0.11 -5.64 -4.78
CA HIS A 52 -0.96 -5.26 -3.85
C HIS A 52 -2.18 -6.19 -3.90
N GLU A 53 -2.56 -6.67 -5.09
CA GLU A 53 -3.63 -7.67 -5.22
C GLU A 53 -3.28 -8.95 -4.44
N ARG A 54 -2.02 -9.42 -4.53
CA ARG A 54 -1.52 -10.53 -3.71
C ARG A 54 -1.49 -10.20 -2.22
N HIS A 55 -1.10 -8.99 -1.83
CA HIS A 55 -1.14 -8.56 -0.43
C HIS A 55 -2.57 -8.62 0.13
N LEU A 56 -3.57 -8.21 -0.63
CA LEU A 56 -4.98 -8.28 -0.23
C LEU A 56 -5.45 -9.73 -0.01
N GLU A 57 -5.06 -10.66 -0.88
CA GLU A 57 -5.38 -12.09 -0.72
C GLU A 57 -4.81 -12.67 0.58
N GLU A 58 -3.54 -12.39 0.86
CA GLU A 58 -2.87 -12.88 2.08
C GLU A 58 -3.37 -12.17 3.35
N LEU A 59 -3.67 -10.86 3.29
CA LEU A 59 -4.29 -10.13 4.41
C LEU A 59 -5.70 -10.66 4.72
N ALA A 60 -6.46 -11.04 3.69
CA ALA A 60 -7.77 -11.68 3.88
C ALA A 60 -7.65 -13.05 4.54
N ALA A 61 -6.64 -13.85 4.14
CA ALA A 61 -6.34 -15.12 4.79
C ALA A 61 -5.94 -14.92 6.27
N LEU A 62 -5.10 -13.92 6.56
CA LEU A 62 -4.70 -13.57 7.92
C LEU A 62 -5.89 -13.11 8.78
N ALA A 63 -6.82 -12.34 8.21
CA ALA A 63 -8.05 -11.95 8.91
C ALA A 63 -8.90 -13.18 9.28
N HIS A 64 -9.11 -14.09 8.32
CA HIS A 64 -9.84 -15.34 8.56
C HIS A 64 -9.22 -16.20 9.68
N GLU A 65 -7.89 -16.32 9.73
CA GLU A 65 -7.19 -17.09 10.77
C GLU A 65 -7.43 -16.54 12.18
N LEU A 66 -7.75 -15.26 12.31
CA LEU A 66 -7.90 -14.57 13.60
C LEU A 66 -9.33 -14.55 14.13
N GLY A 67 -10.26 -15.25 13.47
CA GLY A 67 -11.61 -15.48 13.98
C GLY A 67 -12.61 -14.34 13.76
N ASP A 68 -12.22 -13.28 13.07
CA ASP A 68 -13.11 -12.20 12.62
C ASP A 68 -13.20 -12.25 11.09
N PRO A 69 -14.38 -11.99 10.48
CA PRO A 69 -14.49 -12.06 9.04
C PRO A 69 -13.55 -11.02 8.41
N PRO A 70 -12.76 -11.36 7.37
CA PRO A 70 -12.25 -10.34 6.48
C PRO A 70 -13.47 -9.61 6.02
N VAL A 71 -13.57 -8.33 6.40
CA VAL A 71 -14.62 -7.37 6.04
C VAL A 71 -15.41 -7.92 4.87
N GLU A 72 -16.54 -8.56 5.17
CA GLU A 72 -17.27 -9.37 4.21
C GLU A 72 -17.76 -8.44 3.10
N SER A 73 -16.96 -8.35 2.03
CA SER A 73 -17.29 -8.20 0.62
C SER A 73 -18.32 -7.16 0.11
N ALA A 74 -18.99 -6.34 0.93
CA ALA A 74 -20.11 -5.51 0.46
C ALA A 74 -19.88 -3.99 0.57
N VAL A 75 -18.99 -3.53 1.44
CA VAL A 75 -18.65 -2.12 1.52
C VAL A 75 -17.15 -2.00 1.35
N ARG A 76 -16.75 -1.84 0.09
CA ARG A 76 -15.47 -1.22 -0.27
C ARG A 76 -15.29 -0.06 0.73
N PRO A 77 -14.35 -0.12 1.68
CA PRO A 77 -14.22 0.93 2.69
C PRO A 77 -14.12 2.25 1.94
N LYS A 78 -14.78 3.30 2.45
CA LYS A 78 -14.74 4.64 1.82
C LYS A 78 -13.27 4.98 1.64
N LEU A 79 -12.78 4.81 0.42
CA LEU A 79 -11.36 4.87 0.15
C LEU A 79 -10.87 6.21 0.68
N LYS A 80 -9.72 6.22 1.35
CA LYS A 80 -8.96 7.46 1.53
C LYS A 80 -8.48 8.02 0.18
N SER A 81 -8.80 7.36 -0.94
CA SER A 81 -8.44 7.76 -2.28
C SER A 81 -9.16 9.04 -2.73
N LYS A 82 -8.63 10.17 -2.28
CA LYS A 82 -8.45 11.37 -3.13
C LYS A 82 -7.42 11.14 -4.25
N ALA A 83 -6.90 9.91 -4.38
CA ALA A 83 -5.66 9.55 -5.06
C ALA A 83 -5.51 10.13 -6.47
N LEU A 84 -6.61 10.32 -7.20
CA LEU A 84 -6.62 11.01 -8.49
C LEU A 84 -7.91 11.82 -8.69
N THR A 85 -8.46 12.41 -7.62
CA THR A 85 -9.58 13.35 -7.76
C THR A 85 -9.11 14.61 -8.49
N ASN A 86 -9.88 15.03 -9.50
CA ASN A 86 -9.71 16.21 -10.34
C ASN A 86 -8.74 17.27 -9.79
N GLY A 87 -7.53 17.34 -10.35
CA GLY A 87 -6.57 18.41 -10.02
C GLY A 87 -5.09 18.04 -10.17
N MET A 88 -4.75 16.75 -10.14
CA MET A 88 -3.36 16.30 -10.37
C MET A 88 -3.00 16.42 -11.86
N ALA A 89 -2.38 17.54 -12.23
CA ALA A 89 -1.87 17.77 -13.57
C ALA A 89 -0.48 17.15 -13.71
N GLY A 90 -0.37 16.11 -14.54
CA GLY A 90 0.90 15.55 -15.00
C GLY A 90 1.42 14.34 -14.21
N GLU A 91 2.26 13.54 -14.87
CA GLU A 91 2.81 12.29 -14.34
C GLU A 91 3.61 12.47 -13.04
N ARG A 92 4.27 13.63 -12.87
CA ARG A 92 5.05 13.90 -11.66
C ARG A 92 4.17 13.90 -10.41
N ALA A 93 3.00 14.54 -10.47
CA ALA A 93 2.06 14.55 -9.36
C ALA A 93 1.59 13.12 -9.03
N ILE A 94 1.34 12.30 -10.06
CA ILE A 94 0.95 10.89 -9.89
C ILE A 94 2.03 10.13 -9.12
N LEU A 95 3.30 10.26 -9.53
CA LEU A 95 4.40 9.61 -8.83
C LEU A 95 4.57 10.09 -7.38
N GLU A 96 4.39 11.39 -7.11
CA GLU A 96 4.47 11.93 -5.74
C GLU A 96 3.37 11.37 -4.85
N ALA A 97 2.14 11.31 -5.36
CA ALA A 97 1.03 10.72 -4.61
C ALA A 97 1.25 9.23 -4.35
N MET A 98 1.68 8.47 -5.36
CA MET A 98 1.98 7.05 -5.20
C MET A 98 3.11 6.82 -4.18
N ARG A 99 4.19 7.61 -4.21
CA ARG A 99 5.26 7.53 -3.20
C ARG A 99 4.71 7.71 -1.79
N HIS A 100 3.79 8.65 -1.59
CA HIS A 100 3.18 8.89 -0.28
C HIS A 100 2.28 7.73 0.15
N TYR A 101 1.53 7.13 -0.77
CA TYR A 101 0.79 5.89 -0.47
C TYR A 101 1.72 4.77 -0.01
N GLU A 102 2.86 4.55 -0.69
CA GLU A 102 3.78 3.49 -0.26
C GLU A 102 4.47 3.80 1.06
N GLU A 103 4.68 5.07 1.38
CA GLU A 103 5.18 5.50 2.69
C GLU A 103 4.18 5.21 3.81
N ASP A 104 2.89 5.51 3.58
CA ASP A 104 1.81 5.19 4.51
C ASP A 104 1.65 3.66 4.69
N SER A 105 1.71 2.90 3.60
CA SER A 105 1.69 1.43 3.60
C SER A 105 2.86 0.86 4.42
N CYS A 106 4.09 1.32 4.16
CA CYS A 106 5.27 0.92 4.93
C CYS A 106 5.08 1.16 6.43
N ALA A 107 4.62 2.34 6.80
CA ALA A 107 4.40 2.69 8.20
C ALA A 107 3.32 1.81 8.85
N ALA A 108 2.26 1.47 8.12
CA ALA A 108 1.19 0.58 8.62
C ALA A 108 1.69 -0.86 8.84
N TYR A 109 2.48 -1.40 7.91
CA TYR A 109 3.11 -2.72 8.08
C TYR A 109 4.08 -2.74 9.27
N GLU A 110 4.93 -1.72 9.41
CA GLU A 110 5.86 -1.60 10.54
C GLU A 110 5.12 -1.55 11.88
N ARG A 111 4.04 -0.78 11.97
CA ARG A 111 3.17 -0.73 13.17
C ARG A 111 2.59 -2.10 13.47
N MET A 112 2.04 -2.80 12.48
CA MET A 112 1.41 -4.12 12.67
C MET A 112 2.40 -5.19 13.12
N ILE A 113 3.60 -5.21 12.55
CA ILE A 113 4.68 -6.13 12.97
C ILE A 113 5.08 -5.87 14.44
N SER A 114 5.03 -4.61 14.87
CA SER A 114 5.44 -4.19 16.21
C SER A 114 4.35 -4.30 17.27
N SER A 115 3.07 -4.37 16.87
CA SER A 115 1.92 -4.19 17.79
C SER A 115 1.37 -5.48 18.41
N ARG A 116 1.63 -6.66 17.84
CA ARG A 116 1.06 -7.92 18.35
C ARG A 116 2.11 -8.99 18.63
N GLU A 117 2.27 -9.26 19.92
CA GLU A 117 2.85 -10.52 20.39
C GLU A 117 1.86 -11.67 20.10
N GLY A 118 2.37 -12.82 19.63
CA GLY A 118 1.54 -13.99 19.34
C GLY A 118 1.02 -14.13 17.89
N LEU A 119 1.44 -13.27 16.96
CA LEU A 119 1.31 -13.59 15.52
C LEU A 119 2.00 -14.92 15.22
N SER A 120 1.43 -15.74 14.34
CA SER A 120 2.10 -16.93 13.83
C SER A 120 3.40 -16.55 13.09
N ASP A 121 4.37 -17.47 13.03
CA ASP A 121 5.61 -17.22 12.29
C ASP A 121 5.31 -16.94 10.81
N ARG A 122 4.35 -17.67 10.23
CA ARG A 122 3.83 -17.43 8.88
C ARG A 122 3.32 -15.99 8.70
N ALA A 123 2.48 -15.51 9.61
CA ALA A 123 1.93 -14.16 9.53
C ALA A 123 3.04 -13.10 9.64
N ARG A 124 4.01 -13.30 10.54
CA ARG A 124 5.17 -12.39 10.66
C ARG A 124 6.03 -12.37 9.41
N ASP A 125 6.27 -13.53 8.81
CA ASP A 125 7.06 -13.63 7.59
C ASP A 125 6.36 -12.97 6.41
N PHE A 126 5.05 -13.20 6.25
CA PHE A 126 4.24 -12.50 5.25
C PHE A 126 4.33 -10.98 5.42
N LEU A 127 4.04 -10.43 6.62
CA LEU A 127 4.05 -8.99 6.84
C LEU A 127 5.43 -8.36 6.57
N ARG A 128 6.52 -9.06 6.92
CA ARG A 128 7.89 -8.61 6.64
C ARG A 128 8.23 -8.63 5.16
N GLN A 129 7.80 -9.67 4.44
CA GLN A 129 7.99 -9.77 2.99
C GLN A 129 7.21 -8.69 2.26
N SER A 130 5.95 -8.46 2.64
CA SER A 130 5.11 -7.39 2.10
C SER A 130 5.73 -6.01 2.38
N LEU A 131 6.18 -5.74 3.61
CA LEU A 131 6.91 -4.50 3.92
C LEU A 131 8.15 -4.29 3.03
N ALA A 132 8.90 -5.37 2.74
CA ALA A 132 10.04 -5.28 1.84
C ALA A 132 9.63 -4.99 0.39
N VAL A 133 8.45 -5.44 -0.05
CA VAL A 133 7.86 -5.10 -1.35
C VAL A 133 7.50 -3.61 -1.39
N GLU A 134 6.75 -3.12 -0.39
CA GLU A 134 6.32 -1.71 -0.30
C GLU A 134 7.51 -0.75 -0.30
N ARG A 135 8.59 -1.09 0.42
CA ARG A 135 9.82 -0.30 0.42
C ARG A 135 10.46 -0.19 -0.97
N ARG A 136 10.48 -1.28 -1.75
CA ARG A 136 10.98 -1.27 -3.13
C ARG A 136 10.09 -0.44 -4.06
N HIS A 137 8.78 -0.44 -3.84
CA HIS A 137 7.86 0.42 -4.60
C HIS A 137 8.14 1.90 -4.29
N ARG A 138 8.20 2.26 -3.01
CA ARG A 138 8.54 3.61 -2.53
C ARG A 138 9.87 4.12 -3.11
N GLU A 139 10.91 3.29 -3.04
CA GLU A 139 12.24 3.59 -3.60
C GLU A 139 12.16 3.85 -5.10
N TRP A 140 11.45 3.00 -5.85
CA TRP A 140 11.27 3.21 -7.28
C TRP A 140 10.56 4.54 -7.59
N PHE A 141 9.51 4.90 -6.85
CA PHE A 141 8.85 6.20 -7.03
C PHE A 141 9.79 7.37 -6.74
N ALA A 142 10.61 7.28 -5.69
CA ALA A 142 11.62 8.29 -5.37
C ALA A 142 12.65 8.44 -6.49
N GLU A 143 13.22 7.34 -6.99
CA GLU A 143 14.16 7.34 -8.12
C GLU A 143 13.55 7.96 -9.38
N GLN A 144 12.29 7.67 -9.70
CA GLN A 144 11.61 8.25 -10.86
C GLN A 144 11.39 9.76 -10.72
N LEU A 145 11.12 10.24 -9.51
CA LEU A 145 10.96 11.67 -9.23
C LEU A 145 12.29 12.40 -9.35
N ASP A 146 13.36 11.84 -8.78
CA ASP A 146 14.71 12.41 -8.83
C ASP A 146 15.23 12.47 -10.27
N ALA A 147 15.04 11.39 -11.05
CA ALA A 147 15.45 11.35 -12.45
C ALA A 147 14.73 12.43 -13.29
N ARG A 148 13.45 12.68 -13.03
CA ARG A 148 12.66 13.72 -13.73
C ARG A 148 13.02 15.13 -13.28
N GLN A 149 13.40 15.30 -12.02
CA GLN A 149 13.90 16.57 -11.52
C GLN A 149 15.29 16.90 -12.09
N GLY A 150 16.18 15.91 -12.20
CA GLY A 150 17.49 16.07 -12.83
C GLY A 150 17.41 16.46 -14.31
N LEU A 151 16.42 15.93 -15.04
CA LEU A 151 16.15 16.32 -16.44
C LEU A 151 15.70 17.78 -16.60
N LEU A 152 15.06 18.38 -15.58
CA LEU A 152 14.62 19.78 -15.61
C LEU A 152 15.75 20.78 -15.31
N LEU A 153 16.89 20.31 -14.78
CA LEU A 153 18.02 21.15 -14.37
C LEU A 153 19.19 21.15 -15.39
N LEU A 154 19.04 20.48 -16.53
CA LEU A 154 20.02 20.54 -17.62
C LEU A 154 19.84 21.86 -18.42
N PRO A 155 20.91 22.64 -18.64
CA PRO A 155 20.83 23.81 -19.51
C PRO A 155 20.55 23.37 -20.96
N LEU A 156 19.61 24.06 -21.62
CA LEU A 156 19.26 23.91 -23.03
C LEU A 156 20.43 24.25 -23.97
#